data_AF-A0A950RHV0-F1
#
_entry.id   AF-A0A950RHV0-F1
#
_cell.length_a   1.000
_cell.length_b   1.000
_cell.length_c   1.000
_cell.angle_alpha   90.00
_cell.angle_beta   90.00
_cell.angle_gamma   90.00
#
_symmetry.space_group_name_H-M   'P 1'
#
loop_
_entity.id
_entity.type
_entity.pdbx_description
1 polymer ?
#
loop_
_entity_poly.entity_id
_entity_poly.type
_entity_poly.pdbx_seq_one_letter_code
_entity_poly.pdbx_strand_id
1 'polypeptide(L)' 'MGKPSRPRRLADTEAQAVLRNLRVSPRKLNLVAATIRNLPAPQAIATLTFSKRRIARDVRKALESAIANAENNHQLDI' A
#
# COMPACT_ATOMS: atom_id res chain seq x y z
N MET A 1 -2.80 15.24 -34.30
CA MET A 1 -2.36 15.69 -32.96
C MET A 1 -3.14 14.90 -31.92
N GLY A 2 -2.48 13.97 -31.21
CA GLY A 2 -3.13 13.07 -30.24
C GLY A 2 -3.66 13.83 -29.02
N LYS A 3 -4.75 13.33 -28.43
CA LYS A 3 -5.34 13.90 -27.21
C LYS A 3 -4.27 13.98 -26.10
N PRO A 4 -4.23 15.07 -25.31
CA PRO A 4 -3.29 15.18 -24.18
C PRO A 4 -3.54 14.06 -23.17
N SER A 5 -2.44 13.58 -22.57
CA SER A 5 -2.50 12.59 -21.49
C SER A 5 -3.29 13.14 -20.30
N ARG A 6 -4.07 12.27 -19.63
CA ARG A 6 -4.85 12.67 -18.45
C ARG A 6 -3.92 13.17 -17.35
N PRO A 7 -4.28 14.26 -16.64
CA PRO A 7 -3.47 14.75 -15.54
C PRO A 7 -3.35 13.71 -14.44
N ARG A 8 -2.21 13.73 -13.76
CA ARG A 8 -1.92 12.86 -12.62
C ARG A 8 -2.92 13.15 -11.49
N ARG A 9 -3.45 12.10 -10.87
CA ARG A 9 -4.49 12.19 -9.82
C ARG A 9 -3.97 12.38 -8.39
N LEU A 10 -2.68 12.10 -8.17
CA LEU A 10 -2.03 12.11 -6.85
C LEU A 10 -1.13 13.33 -6.74
N ALA A 11 -1.05 13.91 -5.54
CA ALA A 11 -0.07 14.93 -5.20
C ALA A 11 1.36 14.38 -5.30
N ASP A 12 2.35 15.28 -5.36
CA ASP A 12 3.76 14.90 -5.48
C ASP A 12 4.30 14.21 -4.21
N THR A 13 3.68 14.48 -3.06
CA THR A 13 4.01 13.91 -1.75
C THR A 13 3.28 12.59 -1.46
N GLU A 14 2.52 12.06 -2.40
CA GLU A 14 1.66 10.90 -2.19
C GLU A 14 1.96 9.77 -3.19
N ALA A 15 2.08 8.56 -2.65
CA ALA A 15 2.16 7.33 -3.44
C ALA A 15 0.96 6.43 -3.17
N GLN A 16 0.51 5.73 -4.22
CA GLN A 16 -0.59 4.78 -4.13
C GLN A 16 -0.17 3.44 -4.73
N ALA A 17 -0.58 2.35 -4.08
CA ALA A 17 -0.61 1.03 -4.68
C ALA A 17 -2.00 0.42 -4.49
N VAL A 18 -2.51 -0.26 -5.52
CA VAL A 18 -3.85 -0.87 -5.48
C VAL A 18 -3.75 -2.34 -5.85
N LEU A 19 -4.03 -3.21 -4.89
CA LEU A 19 -4.17 -4.64 -5.12
C LEU A 19 -5.64 -4.97 -5.43
N ARG A 20 -5.89 -5.50 -6.64
CA ARG A 20 -7.23 -5.84 -7.12
C ARG A 20 -7.51 -7.34 -7.01
N ASN A 21 -8.79 -7.71 -7.02
CA ASN A 21 -9.27 -9.10 -7.05
C ASN A 21 -8.84 -9.95 -5.85
N LEU A 22 -8.80 -9.36 -4.64
CA LEU A 22 -8.49 -10.09 -3.42
C LEU A 22 -9.65 -11.02 -3.02
N ARG A 23 -9.36 -12.32 -2.89
CA ARG A 23 -10.35 -13.33 -2.46
C ARG A 23 -10.51 -13.37 -0.94
N VAL A 24 -10.90 -12.25 -0.35
CA VAL A 24 -11.03 -12.07 1.11
C VAL A 24 -12.23 -11.19 1.42
N SER A 25 -13.00 -11.52 2.46
CA SER A 25 -14.08 -10.66 2.95
C SER A 25 -13.54 -9.28 3.37
N PRO A 26 -14.18 -8.17 2.97
CA PRO A 26 -13.76 -6.82 3.32
C PRO A 26 -13.58 -6.60 4.83
N ARG A 27 -14.46 -7.21 5.65
CA ARG A 27 -14.38 -7.11 7.12
C ARG A 27 -13.08 -7.70 7.67
N LYS A 28 -12.68 -8.87 7.17
CA LYS A 28 -11.45 -9.55 7.61
C LYS A 28 -10.20 -8.78 7.21
N LEU A 29 -10.23 -8.17 6.01
CA LEU A 29 -9.15 -7.30 5.54
C LEU A 29 -9.04 -6.03 6.40
N ASN A 30 -10.17 -5.36 6.66
CA ASN A 30 -10.17 -4.11 7.43
C ASN A 30 -9.58 -4.29 8.84
N LEU A 31 -9.82 -5.43 9.48
CA LEU A 31 -9.22 -5.74 10.79
C LEU A 31 -7.70 -5.85 10.75
N VAL A 32 -7.08 -6.15 9.60
CA VAL A 32 -5.62 -6.16 9.43
C VAL A 32 -5.13 -4.77 9.01
N ALA A 33 -5.82 -4.13 8.07
CA ALA A 33 -5.47 -2.78 7.64
C ALA A 33 -5.52 -1.76 8.78
N ALA A 34 -6.46 -1.94 9.72
CA ALA A 34 -6.57 -1.08 10.90
C ALA A 34 -5.33 -1.12 11.81
N THR A 35 -4.60 -2.24 11.87
CA THR A 35 -3.44 -2.38 12.78
C THR A 35 -2.21 -1.66 12.27
N ILE A 36 -2.14 -1.34 10.98
CA ILE A 36 -0.98 -0.68 10.35
C ILE A 36 -1.25 0.79 10.00
N ARG A 37 -2.47 1.28 10.27
CA ARG A 37 -2.84 2.66 9.94
C ARG A 37 -2.04 3.63 10.81
N ASN A 38 -1.46 4.65 10.19
CA ASN A 38 -0.63 5.68 10.83
C ASN A 38 0.66 5.16 11.50
N LEU A 39 1.08 3.92 11.22
CA LEU A 39 2.38 3.43 11.64
C LEU A 39 3.46 3.81 10.63
N PRO A 40 4.71 4.03 11.07
CA PRO A 40 5.83 4.18 10.14
C PRO A 40 6.05 2.89 9.36
N ALA A 41 6.51 3.02 8.11
CA ALA A 41 6.71 1.91 7.18
C ALA A 41 7.44 0.70 7.76
N PRO A 42 8.60 0.84 8.44
CA PRO A 42 9.31 -0.32 8.99
C PRO A 42 8.51 -1.05 10.08
N GLN A 43 7.79 -0.32 10.93
CA GLN A 43 6.96 -0.93 11.98
C GLN A 43 5.73 -1.64 11.39
N ALA A 44 5.14 -1.08 10.33
CA ALA A 44 4.03 -1.71 9.63
C ALA A 44 4.46 -3.03 8.97
N ILE A 45 5.63 -3.07 8.33
CA ILE A 45 6.21 -4.29 7.74
C ILE A 45 6.43 -5.35 8.82
N ALA A 46 7.06 -4.98 9.95
CA ALA A 46 7.28 -5.91 11.06
C ALA A 46 5.96 -6.48 11.60
N THR A 47 4.97 -5.62 11.83
CA THR A 47 3.64 -6.02 12.31
C THR A 47 2.95 -7.01 11.37
N LEU A 48 3.01 -6.79 10.06
CA LEU A 48 2.43 -7.70 9.07
C LEU A 48 3.21 -9.01 8.95
N THR A 49 4.52 -8.98 9.17
CA THR A 49 5.40 -10.15 9.08
C THR A 49 5.11 -11.17 10.17
N PHE A 50 4.90 -10.70 11.40
CA PHE A 50 4.61 -11.56 12.56
C PHE A 50 3.10 -11.78 12.81
N SER A 51 2.24 -11.26 11.94
CA SER A 51 0.80 -11.46 12.06
C SER A 51 0.41 -12.90 11.76
N LYS A 52 -0.37 -13.50 12.66
CA LYS A 52 -0.94 -14.86 12.50
C LYS A 52 -2.01 -14.94 11.39
N ARG A 53 -2.49 -13.80 10.87
CA ARG A 53 -3.57 -13.77 9.89
C ARG A 53 -3.02 -13.98 8.49
N ARG A 54 -3.55 -14.96 7.74
CA ARG A 54 -3.16 -15.26 6.35
C ARG A 54 -3.14 -14.03 5.43
N ILE A 55 -4.12 -13.15 5.59
CA ILE A 55 -4.32 -11.95 4.77
C ILE A 55 -3.15 -10.95 4.93
N ALA A 56 -2.41 -11.00 6.04
CA ALA A 56 -1.29 -10.11 6.28
C ALA A 56 -0.21 -10.22 5.19
N ARG A 57 -0.04 -11.39 4.57
CA ARG A 57 0.90 -11.59 3.46
C ARG A 57 0.52 -10.75 2.23
N ASP A 58 -0.78 -10.69 1.91
CA ASP A 58 -1.27 -9.94 0.76
C ASP A 58 -1.24 -8.43 1.03
N VAL A 59 -1.58 -8.02 2.26
CA VAL A 59 -1.48 -6.62 2.70
C VAL A 59 -0.03 -6.16 2.71
N ARG A 60 0.91 -7.00 3.14
CA ARG A 60 2.34 -6.68 3.14
C ARG A 60 2.86 -6.44 1.73
N LYS A 61 2.50 -7.29 0.76
CA LYS A 61 2.85 -7.08 -0.65
C LYS A 61 2.33 -5.75 -1.19
N ALA A 62 1.10 -5.38 -0.83
CA ALA A 62 0.53 -4.10 -1.24
C ALA A 62 1.28 -2.90 -0.60
N LEU A 63 1.68 -3.03 0.66
CA LEU A 63 2.47 -2.03 1.37
C LEU A 63 3.88 -1.89 0.77
N GLU A 64 4.58 -3.00 0.54
CA GLU A 64 5.89 -3.03 -0.13
C GLU A 64 5.83 -2.38 -1.51
N SER A 65 4.76 -2.62 -2.28
CA SER A 65 4.55 -1.95 -3.57
C SER A 65 4.30 -0.45 -3.44
N ALA A 66 3.63 0.00 -2.37
CA ALA A 66 3.40 1.43 -2.13
C ALA A 66 4.70 2.15 -1.76
N ILE A 67 5.53 1.53 -0.92
CA ILE A 67 6.87 2.00 -0.53
C ILE A 67 7.75 2.11 -1.78
N ALA A 68 7.82 1.05 -2.59
CA ALA A 68 8.59 1.08 -3.83
C ALA A 68 8.12 2.17 -4.81
N ASN A 69 6.81 2.46 -4.86
CA ASN A 69 6.30 3.55 -5.68
C ASN A 69 6.72 4.93 -5.14
N ALA A 70 6.71 5.10 -3.82
CA ALA A 70 7.16 6.34 -3.18
C ALA A 70 8.66 6.58 -3.36
N GLU A 71 9.50 5.55 -3.22
CA GLU A 71 10.95 5.68 -3.42
C GLU A 71 11.29 5.94 -4.90
N ASN A 72 10.82 5.06 -5.80
CA ASN A 72 11.29 5.08 -7.19
C ASN A 72 10.62 6.15 -8.05
N ASN A 73 9.34 6.44 -7.81
CA ASN A 73 8.59 7.38 -8.64
C ASN A 73 8.42 8.76 -8.00
N HIS A 74 8.52 8.86 -6.67
CA HIS A 74 8.33 10.11 -5.92
C HIS A 74 9.59 10.62 -5.22
N GLN A 75 10.67 9.82 -5.18
CA GLN A 75 11.90 10.15 -4.46
C GLN A 75 11.63 10.58 -3.01
N LEU A 76 10.59 10.01 -2.38
CA LEU A 76 10.26 10.25 -0.98
C LEU A 76 11.11 9.34 -0.11
N ASP A 77 11.59 9.87 1.01
CA ASP A 77 12.28 9.13 2.06
C ASP A 77 11.23 8.55 3.04
N ILE A 78 11.33 7.26 3.38
CA ILE A 78 10.23 6.46 3.97
C ILE A 78 10.67 5.65 5.19
#